data_AF-A0A2R7M8I3-F1
#
_entry.id   AF-A0A2R7M8I3-F1
#
_cell.length_a   1.000
_cell.length_b   1.000
_cell.length_c   1.000
_cell.angle_alpha   90.00
_cell.angle_beta   90.00
_cell.angle_gamma   90.00
#
_symmetry.space_group_name_H-M   'P 1'
#
loop_
_entity.id
_entity.type
_entity.pdbx_description
1 polymer ?
#
loop_
_entity_poly.entity_id
_entity_poly.type
_entity_poly.pdbx_seq_one_letter_code
_entity_poly.pdbx_strand_id
1 'polypeptide(L)'
;ALFCVYFIIKKQRNTKGPKLLTQEKYSSTMLGKMTEITTSDNNLFNFWPYISKLTAAKVISNKIKESQLVHKIYRNSTDDFEHILLSTEKENHFVVIVANRNKKKTIGYYIQDLDGLYA
;
A
#
# COMPACT_ATOMS: atom_id res chain seq x y z
N ALA A 1 -4.61 -27.71 -25.77
CA ALA A 1 -3.92 -27.66 -24.46
C ALA A 1 -2.80 -26.61 -24.39
N LEU A 2 -1.88 -26.53 -25.38
CA LEU A 2 -0.74 -25.60 -25.37
C LEU A 2 -1.11 -24.10 -25.27
N PHE A 3 -2.20 -23.67 -25.92
CA PHE A 3 -2.68 -22.28 -25.81
C PHE A 3 -3.16 -21.92 -24.40
N CYS A 4 -3.83 -22.84 -23.69
CA CYS A 4 -4.25 -22.62 -22.30
C CYS A 4 -3.05 -22.43 -21.38
N VAL A 5 -2.01 -23.25 -21.54
CA VAL A 5 -0.78 -23.14 -20.76
C VAL A 5 -0.04 -21.84 -21.08
N TYR A 6 0.04 -21.44 -22.35
CA TYR A 6 0.61 -20.15 -22.74
C TYR A 6 -0.15 -18.96 -22.15
N PHE A 7 -1.49 -18.98 -22.16
CA PHE A 7 -2.31 -17.94 -21.54
C PHE A 7 -2.17 -17.92 -20.01
N ILE A 8 -2.02 -19.07 -19.35
CA ILE A 8 -1.78 -19.14 -17.90
C ILE A 8 -0.40 -18.55 -17.57
N ILE A 9 0.65 -18.92 -18.31
CA ILE A 9 2.02 -18.40 -18.12
C ILE A 9 2.08 -16.90 -18.43
N LYS A 10 1.40 -16.44 -19.49
CA LYS A 10 1.36 -15.02 -19.86
C LYS A 10 0.50 -14.21 -18.88
N LYS A 11 -0.62 -14.75 -18.37
CA LYS A 11 -1.44 -14.13 -17.31
C LYS A 11 -0.67 -14.02 -15.99
N GLN A 12 0.16 -15.01 -15.67
CA GLN A 12 1.08 -14.96 -14.52
C GLN A 12 2.21 -13.95 -14.72
N ARG A 13 2.76 -13.81 -15.94
CA ARG A 13 3.80 -12.80 -16.27
C ARG A 13 3.24 -11.38 -16.49
N ASN A 14 1.95 -11.24 -16.76
CA ASN A 14 1.29 -9.94 -16.98
C ASN A 14 0.67 -9.37 -15.69
N THR A 15 1.10 -9.85 -14.52
CA THR A 15 0.90 -9.09 -13.29
C THR A 15 1.88 -7.92 -13.34
N LYS A 16 1.46 -6.80 -13.94
CA LYS A 16 2.09 -5.50 -13.66
C LYS A 16 2.24 -5.45 -12.15
N GLY A 17 3.47 -5.25 -11.67
CA GLY A 17 3.81 -5.28 -10.25
C GLY A 17 2.92 -4.32 -9.43
N PRO A 18 3.06 -4.31 -8.09
CA PRO A 18 2.35 -3.31 -7.29
C PRO A 18 2.59 -1.92 -7.89
N LYS A 19 1.53 -1.13 -7.98
CA LYS A 19 1.53 0.15 -8.71
C LYS A 19 2.12 1.24 -7.83
N LEU A 20 3.30 1.77 -8.21
CA LEU A 20 3.83 2.99 -7.62
C LEU A 20 2.97 4.19 -8.07
N LEU A 21 2.56 5.02 -7.11
CA LEU A 21 1.79 6.23 -7.34
C LEU A 21 2.72 7.43 -7.54
N THR A 22 2.31 8.35 -8.42
CA THR A 22 2.90 9.68 -8.47
C THR A 22 2.45 10.49 -7.27
N GLN A 23 3.19 11.55 -6.93
CA GLN A 23 2.80 12.48 -5.86
C GLN A 23 1.41 13.06 -6.10
N GLU A 24 1.11 13.53 -7.32
CA GLU A 24 -0.21 14.04 -7.69
C GLU A 24 -1.32 13.03 -7.40
N LYS A 25 -1.09 11.75 -7.75
CA LYS A 25 -2.08 10.71 -7.53
C LYS A 25 -2.26 10.40 -6.04
N TYR A 26 -1.17 10.37 -5.29
CA TYR A 26 -1.19 10.21 -3.84
C TYR A 26 -1.94 11.36 -3.15
N SER A 27 -1.57 12.61 -3.43
CA SER A 27 -2.20 13.81 -2.86
C SER A 27 -3.69 13.88 -3.18
N SER A 28 -4.13 13.43 -4.36
CA SER A 28 -5.56 13.36 -4.71
C SER A 28 -6.39 12.40 -3.84
N THR A 29 -5.73 11.57 -3.02
CA THR A 29 -6.38 10.63 -2.09
C THR A 29 -6.35 11.10 -0.63
N MET A 30 -5.73 12.25 -0.36
CA MET A 30 -5.74 12.92 0.95
C MET A 30 -6.93 13.89 1.03
N LEU A 31 -8.15 13.36 0.96
CA LEU A 31 -9.36 14.18 0.93
C LEU A 31 -9.84 14.48 2.35
N GLY A 32 -9.90 15.77 2.70
CA GLY A 32 -10.34 16.21 4.02
C GLY A 32 -9.33 15.90 5.11
N LYS A 33 -9.81 15.71 6.34
CA LYS A 33 -8.94 15.44 7.48
C LYS A 33 -8.54 13.97 7.52
N MET A 34 -7.25 13.68 7.62
CA MET A 34 -6.74 12.33 7.90
C MET A 34 -6.71 12.09 9.41
N THR A 35 -7.34 11.02 9.86
CA THR A 35 -7.41 10.63 11.28
C THR A 35 -6.76 9.27 11.45
N GLU A 36 -5.90 9.14 12.46
CA GLU A 36 -5.27 7.87 12.80
C GLU A 36 -6.33 6.90 13.35
N ILE A 37 -6.33 5.66 12.85
CA ILE A 37 -7.21 4.59 13.28
C ILE A 37 -6.40 3.38 13.73
N THR A 38 -6.96 2.59 14.65
CA THR A 38 -6.31 1.39 15.18
C THR A 38 -6.52 0.18 14.24
N THR A 39 -5.58 -0.76 14.25
CA THR A 39 -5.70 -2.04 13.52
C THR A 39 -6.87 -2.91 13.99
N SER A 40 -7.39 -2.69 15.20
CA SER A 40 -8.58 -3.33 15.76
C SER A 40 -9.90 -2.72 15.30
N ASP A 41 -9.89 -1.72 14.40
CA ASP A 41 -11.12 -1.18 13.82
C ASP A 41 -11.82 -2.26 12.95
N ASN A 42 -13.05 -2.60 13.31
CA ASN A 42 -13.84 -3.65 12.65
C ASN A 42 -14.07 -3.40 11.14
N ASN A 43 -13.89 -2.16 10.65
CA ASN A 43 -14.15 -1.79 9.26
C ASN A 43 -12.88 -1.45 8.46
N LEU A 44 -11.76 -2.05 8.85
CA LEU A 44 -10.46 -1.82 8.22
C LEU A 44 -10.31 -2.59 6.89
N PHE A 45 -9.71 -1.94 5.90
CA PHE A 45 -9.45 -2.56 4.60
C PHE A 45 -8.44 -3.71 4.73
N ASN A 46 -8.75 -4.87 4.13
CA ASN A 46 -7.82 -6.01 4.12
C ASN A 46 -6.61 -5.74 3.20
N PHE A 47 -5.56 -5.17 3.76
CA PHE A 47 -4.33 -4.81 3.04
C PHE A 47 -3.27 -5.92 2.99
N TRP A 48 -3.41 -7.00 3.77
CA TRP A 48 -2.44 -8.10 3.84
C TRP A 48 -2.10 -8.72 2.48
N PRO A 49 -3.07 -9.00 1.57
CA PRO A 49 -2.76 -9.50 0.24
C PRO A 49 -1.89 -8.54 -0.59
N TYR A 50 -1.97 -7.24 -0.31
CA TYR A 50 -1.15 -6.24 -0.99
C TYR A 50 0.27 -6.17 -0.40
N ILE A 51 0.42 -6.35 0.92
CA ILE A 51 1.73 -6.51 1.57
C ILE A 51 2.50 -7.69 0.97
N SER A 52 1.84 -8.83 0.77
CA SER A 52 2.47 -9.98 0.11
C SER A 52 2.98 -9.64 -1.30
N LYS A 53 2.23 -8.84 -2.06
CA LYS A 53 2.64 -8.36 -3.40
C LYS A 53 3.84 -7.41 -3.33
N LEU A 54 3.86 -6.50 -2.36
CA LEU A 54 4.98 -5.58 -2.15
C LEU A 54 6.26 -6.33 -1.76
N THR A 55 6.14 -7.33 -0.90
CA THR A 55 7.25 -8.19 -0.48
C THR A 55 7.80 -8.99 -1.65
N ALA A 56 6.92 -9.64 -2.44
CA ALA A 56 7.31 -10.38 -3.63
C ALA A 56 7.99 -9.50 -4.69
N ALA A 57 7.58 -8.24 -4.78
CA ALA A 57 8.19 -7.24 -5.65
C ALA A 57 9.44 -6.55 -5.05
N LYS A 58 9.88 -6.95 -3.86
CA LYS A 58 11.02 -6.36 -3.11
C LYS A 58 10.87 -4.85 -2.84
N VAL A 59 9.63 -4.35 -2.77
CA VAL A 59 9.35 -2.95 -2.41
C VAL A 59 9.49 -2.74 -0.90
N ILE A 60 9.08 -3.74 -0.12
CA ILE A 60 9.29 -3.80 1.33
C ILE A 60 10.19 -4.98 1.66
N SER A 61 10.97 -4.83 2.72
CA SER A 61 11.91 -5.85 3.20
C SER A 61 11.20 -6.93 4.00
N ASN A 62 11.69 -8.16 3.91
CA ASN A 62 11.26 -9.28 4.74
C ASN A 62 11.95 -9.31 6.11
N LYS A 63 12.87 -8.37 6.39
CA LYS A 63 13.57 -8.31 7.69
C LYS A 63 12.71 -7.73 8.81
N ILE A 64 11.68 -6.96 8.48
CA ILE A 64 10.80 -6.32 9.45
C ILE A 64 9.73 -7.34 9.85
N LYS A 65 9.56 -7.54 11.17
CA LYS A 65 8.52 -8.43 11.70
C LYS A 65 7.15 -7.89 11.33
N GLU A 66 6.22 -8.78 11.02
CA GLU A 66 4.84 -8.41 10.66
C GLU A 66 4.16 -7.54 11.73
N SER A 67 4.40 -7.82 13.02
CA SER A 67 3.89 -7.02 14.15
C SER A 67 4.45 -5.60 14.24
N GLN A 68 5.55 -5.30 13.55
CA GLN A 68 6.22 -3.99 13.52
C GLN A 68 6.11 -3.32 12.14
N LEU A 69 5.58 -4.05 11.15
CA LEU A 69 5.53 -3.61 9.76
C LEU A 69 4.54 -2.47 9.57
N VAL A 70 3.36 -2.56 10.17
CA VAL A 70 2.35 -1.50 10.11
C VAL A 70 2.70 -0.44 11.15
N HIS A 71 3.16 0.72 10.69
CA HIS A 71 3.49 1.84 11.56
C HIS A 71 2.23 2.55 12.04
N LYS A 72 1.41 3.02 11.09
CA LYS A 72 0.18 3.77 11.35
C LYS A 72 -0.81 3.56 10.23
N ILE A 73 -2.07 3.78 10.54
CA ILE A 73 -3.16 3.73 9.57
C ILE A 73 -3.95 5.01 9.70
N TYR A 74 -4.13 5.70 8.59
CA TYR A 74 -4.95 6.90 8.54
C TYR A 74 -6.16 6.66 7.63
N ARG A 75 -7.30 7.17 8.09
CA ARG A 75 -8.53 7.19 7.33
C ARG A 75 -8.96 8.64 7.13
N ASN A 76 -9.41 8.93 5.94
CA ASN A 76 -9.83 10.27 5.59
C ASN A 76 -11.27 10.54 6.08
N SER A 77 -11.64 11.81 6.28
CA SER A 77 -12.92 12.17 6.90
C SER A 77 -14.15 11.82 6.05
N THR A 78 -13.99 11.55 4.75
CA THR A 78 -15.06 11.08 3.88
C THR A 78 -15.18 9.55 3.84
N ASP A 79 -14.33 8.83 4.59
CA ASP A 79 -14.33 7.36 4.70
C ASP A 79 -14.03 6.62 3.38
N ASP A 80 -13.52 7.34 2.37
CA ASP A 80 -13.25 6.85 1.02
C ASP A 80 -11.91 6.12 0.90
N PHE A 81 -10.90 6.60 1.65
CA PHE A 81 -9.51 6.18 1.53
C PHE A 81 -8.89 5.84 2.88
N GLU A 82 -8.12 4.75 2.87
CA GLU A 82 -7.22 4.36 3.94
C GLU A 82 -5.78 4.39 3.44
N HIS A 83 -4.91 4.98 4.26
CA HIS A 83 -3.48 5.10 4.02
C HIS A 83 -2.78 4.28 5.10
N ILE A 84 -2.22 3.14 4.70
CA ILE A 84 -1.52 2.22 5.60
C ILE A 84 -0.03 2.48 5.45
N LEU A 85 0.58 3.09 6.45
CA LEU A 85 2.00 3.39 6.49
C LEU A 85 2.75 2.15 6.96
N LEU A 86 3.64 1.65 6.12
CA LEU A 86 4.53 0.55 6.45
C LEU A 86 5.91 1.09 6.77
N SER A 87 6.46 0.63 7.89
CA SER A 87 7.85 0.87 8.29
C SER A 87 8.80 0.29 7.24
N THR A 88 9.95 0.93 7.04
CA THR A 88 11.07 0.38 6.26
C THR A 88 12.32 0.24 7.12
N GLU A 89 13.42 -0.27 6.56
CA GLU A 89 14.70 -0.39 7.28
C GLU A 89 15.33 0.98 7.56
N LYS A 90 14.91 2.02 6.85
CA LYS A 90 15.35 3.40 7.05
C LYS A 90 14.34 4.12 7.94
N GLU A 91 14.85 4.87 8.92
CA GLU A 91 14.04 5.81 9.69
C GLU A 91 13.39 6.82 8.75
N ASN A 92 12.22 7.36 9.14
CA ASN A 92 11.50 8.40 8.40
C ASN A 92 11.13 8.10 6.94
N HIS A 93 11.34 6.86 6.50
CA HIS A 93 11.04 6.39 5.16
C HIS A 93 9.96 5.31 5.23
N PHE A 94 8.84 5.57 4.56
CA PHE A 94 7.62 4.76 4.64
C PHE A 94 7.14 4.34 3.25
N VAL A 95 6.59 3.13 3.19
CA VAL A 95 5.78 2.69 2.05
C VAL A 95 4.30 2.82 2.44
N VAL A 96 3.59 3.72 1.77
CA VAL A 96 2.18 4.01 2.06
C VAL A 96 1.30 3.24 1.08
N ILE A 97 0.54 2.25 1.56
CA ILE A 97 -0.50 1.61 0.75
C ILE A 97 -1.73 2.53 0.74
N VAL A 98 -2.25 2.82 -0.45
CA VAL A 98 -3.50 3.58 -0.60
C VAL A 98 -4.63 2.64 -1.00
N ALA A 99 -5.57 2.42 -0.09
CA ALA A 99 -6.79 1.66 -0.31
C ALA A 99 -7.96 2.59 -0.60
N ASN A 100 -8.75 2.25 -1.62
CA ASN A 100 -10.06 2.87 -1.85
C ASN A 100 -11.14 1.91 -1.34
N ARG A 101 -11.88 2.35 -0.32
CA ARG A 101 -12.85 1.52 0.41
C ARG A 101 -14.13 1.33 -0.39
N ASN A 102 -14.61 2.39 -1.05
CA ASN A 102 -15.79 2.33 -1.92
C ASN A 102 -15.64 1.31 -3.06
N LYS A 103 -14.44 1.25 -3.66
CA LYS A 103 -14.11 0.31 -4.74
C LYS A 103 -13.55 -1.02 -4.23
N LYS A 104 -13.45 -1.20 -2.92
CA LYS A 104 -12.89 -2.39 -2.25
C LYS A 104 -11.57 -2.84 -2.87
N LYS A 105 -10.67 -1.90 -3.16
CA LYS A 105 -9.39 -2.20 -3.84
C LYS A 105 -8.26 -1.27 -3.43
N THR A 106 -7.04 -1.80 -3.48
CA THR A 106 -5.83 -1.00 -3.44
C THR A 106 -5.61 -0.25 -4.75
N ILE A 107 -5.29 1.04 -4.67
CA ILE A 107 -4.99 1.89 -5.82
C ILE A 107 -3.53 1.72 -6.24
N GLY A 108 -2.65 1.63 -5.25
CA GLY A 108 -1.21 1.59 -5.41
C GLY A 108 -0.51 1.77 -4.07
N TYR A 109 0.81 1.96 -4.13
CA TYR A 109 1.62 2.41 -3.02
C TYR A 109 2.35 3.70 -3.37
N TYR A 110 2.72 4.47 -2.37
CA TYR A 110 3.56 5.65 -2.47
C TYR A 110 4.78 5.50 -1.55
N ILE A 111 5.91 6.08 -1.93
CA ILE A 111 7.11 6.12 -1.09
C ILE A 111 7.16 7.51 -0.48
N GLN A 112 7.10 7.57 0.84
CA GLN A 112 7.19 8.80 1.60
C GLN A 112 8.54 8.84 2.31
N ASP A 113 9.40 9.74 1.87
CA ASP A 113 10.68 10.03 2.50
C ASP A 113 10.56 11.38 3.22
N LEU A 114 10.57 11.36 4.56
CA LEU A 114 10.44 12.57 5.36
C LEU A 114 11.78 13.25 5.62
N ASP A 115 12.92 12.55 5.43
CA ASP A 115 14.24 13.15 5.65
C ASP A 115 14.52 14.23 4.60
N GLY A 116 14.00 14.08 3.38
CA GLY A 116 14.10 15.10 2.33
C GLY A 116 13.15 16.28 2.46
N LEU A 117 12.17 16.25 3.38
CA LEU A 117 11.15 17.30 3.52
C LEU A 117 11.53 18.37 4.57
N TYR A 118 12.52 18.09 5.41
CA TYR A 118 13.04 18.98 6.46
C TYR A 118 14.54 19.25 6.36
N ALA A 119 15.18 18.85 5.26
CA ALA A 119 16.59 19.10 4.95
C ALA A 119 16.82 20.48 4.31
#